data_AF-A0A7C6LI69-F1
#
_entry.id   AF-A0A7C6LI69-F1
#
_cell.length_a   1.000
_cell.length_b   1.000
_cell.length_c   1.000
_cell.angle_alpha   90.00
_cell.angle_beta   90.00
_cell.angle_gamma   90.00
#
_symmetry.space_group_name_H-M   'P 1'
#
loop_
_entity.id
_entity.type
_entity.pdbx_description
1 polymer ?
#
loop_
_entity_poly.entity_id
_entity_poly.type
_entity_poly.pdbx_seq_one_letter_code
_entity_poly.pdbx_strand_id
1 'polypeptide(L)'
;MGRLCSRRRQVLPQVYCCPACRRNKKEFALVYKLAQDIIKDPADGRTLYLSDELETLVRADGKLDLDVRCGCCGYLAPEDKFII
;
A
#
# COMPACT_ATOMS: atom_id res chain seq x y z
N MET A 1 33.40 0.31 -16.53
CA MET A 1 32.16 0.34 -17.33
C MET A 1 31.24 -0.78 -16.87
N GLY A 2 30.48 -0.59 -15.80
CA GLY A 2 29.48 -1.56 -15.34
C GLY A 2 28.11 -0.94 -15.47
N ARG A 3 27.28 -1.42 -16.41
CA ARG A 3 25.89 -0.98 -16.52
C ARG A 3 25.12 -1.64 -15.37
N LEU A 4 24.75 -0.86 -14.37
CA LEU A 4 23.69 -1.23 -13.44
C LEU A 4 22.40 -1.35 -14.27
N CYS A 5 22.09 -2.57 -14.70
CA CYS A 5 20.77 -2.88 -15.23
C CYS A 5 19.77 -2.71 -14.08
N SER A 6 19.17 -1.52 -13.99
CA SER A 6 18.01 -1.24 -13.17
C SER A 6 16.92 -2.21 -13.60
N ARG A 7 16.77 -3.33 -12.88
CA ARG A 7 15.65 -4.26 -13.06
C ARG A 7 14.38 -3.49 -12.71
N ARG A 8 13.79 -2.81 -13.70
CA ARG A 8 12.39 -2.39 -13.62
C ARG A 8 11.61 -3.67 -13.35
N ARG A 9 11.06 -3.83 -12.14
CA ARG A 9 10.05 -4.87 -11.87
C ARG A 9 8.96 -4.66 -12.91
N GLN A 10 8.91 -5.53 -13.91
CA GLN A 10 7.86 -5.54 -14.89
C GLN A 10 6.63 -6.08 -14.17
N VAL A 11 5.86 -5.17 -13.56
CA VAL A 11 4.55 -5.49 -13.01
C VAL A 11 3.70 -5.83 -14.22
N LEU A 12 3.39 -7.11 -14.41
CA LEU A 12 2.42 -7.54 -15.42
C LEU A 12 1.14 -6.70 -15.23
N PRO A 13 0.54 -6.18 -16.30
CA PRO A 13 -0.67 -5.36 -16.17
C PRO A 13 -1.80 -6.24 -15.62
N GLN A 14 -2.04 -6.16 -14.31
CA GLN A 14 -3.16 -6.82 -13.65
C GLN A 14 -4.43 -6.02 -13.92
N VAL A 15 -5.50 -6.69 -14.32
CA VAL A 15 -6.78 -6.03 -14.57
C VAL A 15 -7.48 -5.83 -13.24
N TYR A 16 -7.83 -4.59 -12.91
CA TYR A 16 -8.65 -4.31 -11.73
C TYR A 16 -10.13 -4.24 -12.08
N CYS A 17 -10.96 -4.76 -11.18
CA CYS A 17 -12.40 -4.58 -11.15
C CYS A 17 -12.82 -4.32 -9.71
N CYS A 18 -13.58 -3.25 -9.45
CA CYS A 18 -14.07 -2.99 -8.10
C CYS A 18 -15.07 -4.10 -7.67
N PRO A 19 -14.83 -4.83 -6.57
CA PRO A 19 -15.71 -5.92 -6.15
C PRO A 19 -17.09 -5.43 -5.67
N ALA A 20 -17.17 -4.17 -5.19
CA ALA A 20 -18.41 -3.57 -4.72
C ALA A 20 -19.31 -3.10 -5.87
N CYS A 21 -18.82 -2.24 -6.77
CA CYS A 21 -19.65 -1.68 -7.84
C CYS A 21 -19.66 -2.53 -9.12
N ARG A 22 -18.70 -3.47 -9.27
CA ARG A 22 -18.49 -4.41 -10.39
C ARG A 22 -18.41 -3.77 -11.79
N ARG A 23 -18.30 -2.44 -11.87
CA ARG A 23 -18.33 -1.66 -13.11
C ARG A 23 -17.04 -0.90 -13.37
N ASN A 24 -16.43 -0.37 -12.31
CA ASN A 24 -15.19 0.38 -12.45
C ASN A 24 -14.02 -0.57 -12.74
N LYS A 25 -13.31 -0.28 -13.84
CA LYS A 25 -12.08 -0.95 -14.29
C LYS A 25 -10.97 0.03 -14.69
N LYS A 26 -11.13 1.32 -14.39
CA LYS A 26 -10.27 2.39 -14.93
C LYS A 26 -9.67 3.29 -13.87
N GLU A 27 -10.46 3.72 -12.89
CA GLU A 27 -10.05 4.77 -11.96
C GLU A 27 -9.87 4.21 -10.55
N PHE A 28 -8.63 4.10 -10.10
CA PHE A 28 -8.30 3.58 -8.77
C PHE A 28 -7.20 4.41 -8.15
N ALA A 29 -7.18 4.48 -6.82
CA ALA A 29 -6.04 5.01 -6.07
C ALA A 29 -5.40 3.85 -5.28
N LEU A 30 -4.08 3.72 -5.37
CA LEU A 30 -3.31 2.85 -4.49
C LEU A 30 -3.10 3.57 -3.15
N VAL A 31 -3.33 2.86 -2.06
CA VAL A 31 -3.17 3.34 -0.69
C VAL A 31 -2.05 2.54 -0.05
N TYR A 32 -0.90 3.18 0.09
CA TYR A 32 0.29 2.59 0.70
C TYR A 32 0.20 2.69 2.23
N LYS A 33 0.55 1.60 2.91
CA LYS A 33 0.66 1.57 4.37
C LYS A 33 2.12 1.78 4.76
N LEU A 34 2.34 2.75 5.65
CA LEU A 34 3.66 3.08 6.19
C LEU A 34 3.64 2.84 7.70
N ALA A 35 4.74 2.31 8.22
CA ALA A 35 5.02 2.22 9.65
C ALA A 35 5.91 3.40 10.07
N GLN A 36 5.63 3.94 11.25
CA GLN A 36 6.44 4.94 11.91
C GLN A 36 6.62 4.52 13.36
N ASP A 37 7.87 4.48 13.82
CA ASP A 37 8.17 4.09 15.19
C ASP A 37 7.82 5.23 16.16
N ILE A 38 7.15 4.86 17.25
CA ILE A 38 6.74 5.77 18.31
C ILE A 38 6.91 5.10 19.67
N ILE A 39 7.44 5.85 20.64
CA ILE A 39 7.49 5.45 22.04
C ILE A 39 6.68 6.45 22.86
N LYS A 40 5.79 5.92 23.71
CA LYS A 40 4.93 6.69 24.60
C LYS A 40 5.32 6.47 26.04
N ASP A 41 5.15 7.50 26.86
CA ASP A 41 5.19 7.37 28.30
C ASP A 41 3.94 6.59 28.77
N PRO A 42 4.09 5.48 29.50
CA PRO A 42 2.95 4.66 29.91
C PRO A 42 2.07 5.32 30.98
N ALA A 43 2.57 6.32 31.71
CA ALA A 43 1.82 6.96 32.79
C ALA A 43 0.87 8.06 32.29
N ASP A 44 1.30 8.84 31.29
CA ASP A 44 0.55 10.00 30.79
C ASP A 44 0.31 10.03 29.27
N GLY A 45 0.89 9.10 28.51
CA GLY A 45 0.71 8.97 27.07
C GLY A 45 1.47 9.99 26.22
N ARG A 46 2.34 10.82 26.80
CA ARG A 46 3.16 11.77 26.01
C ARG A 46 4.11 11.02 25.09
N THR A 47 4.43 11.61 23.94
CA THR A 47 5.43 11.06 23.03
C THR A 47 6.83 11.26 23.62
N LEU A 48 7.54 10.16 23.87
CA LEU A 48 8.95 10.19 24.28
C LEU A 48 9.89 10.12 23.07
N TYR A 49 9.45 9.44 22.01
CA TYR A 49 10.17 9.34 20.75
C TYR A 49 9.19 9.20 19.58
N LEU A 50 9.53 9.84 18.48
CA LEU A 50 8.88 9.70 17.19
C LEU A 50 9.99 9.63 16.14
N SER A 51 10.03 8.56 15.35
CA SER A 51 11.03 8.45 14.28
C SER A 51 10.71 9.41 13.14
N ASP A 52 11.75 9.98 12.53
CA ASP A 52 11.63 10.70 11.25
C ASP A 52 11.58 9.75 10.05
N GLU A 53 11.85 8.46 10.27
CA GLU A 53 11.85 7.43 9.24
C GLU A 53 10.47 6.78 9.09
N LEU A 54 10.07 6.55 7.84
CA LEU A 54 8.86 5.83 7.47
C LEU A 54 9.25 4.59 6.70
N GLU A 55 8.78 3.43 7.17
CA GLU A 55 9.03 2.16 6.52
C GLU A 55 7.78 1.68 5.77
N THR A 56 7.97 1.11 4.58
CA THR A 56 6.87 0.46 3.88
C THR A 56 6.54 -0.88 4.53
N LEU A 57 5.26 -1.13 4.77
CA LEU A 57 4.83 -2.44 5.26
C LEU A 57 4.81 -3.45 4.12
N VAL A 58 5.39 -4.62 4.38
CA VAL A 58 5.37 -5.78 3.47
C VAL A 58 4.62 -6.93 4.12
N ARG A 59 3.84 -7.65 3.32
CA ARG A 59 3.18 -8.90 3.72
C ARG A 59 4.20 -10.03 3.77
N ALA A 60 3.80 -11.17 4.34
CA ALA A 60 4.63 -12.37 4.44
C ALA A 60 5.12 -12.90 3.06
N ASP A 61 4.41 -12.57 1.97
CA ASP A 61 4.79 -12.93 0.60
C ASP A 61 5.81 -11.96 -0.03
N GLY A 62 6.30 -10.98 0.73
CA GLY A 62 7.28 -9.98 0.29
C GLY A 62 6.73 -8.89 -0.61
N LYS A 63 5.40 -8.80 -0.78
CA LYS A 63 4.73 -7.69 -1.48
C LYS A 63 4.37 -6.57 -0.51
N LEU A 64 4.25 -5.35 -1.03
CA LEU A 64 3.76 -4.22 -0.26
C LEU A 64 2.34 -4.51 0.26
N ASP A 65 2.10 -4.22 1.52
CA ASP A 65 0.75 -4.22 2.05
C ASP A 65 0.04 -2.92 1.66
N LEU A 66 -0.69 -2.98 0.55
CA LEU A 66 -1.45 -1.85 0.02
C LEU A 66 -2.93 -2.19 -0.13
N ASP A 67 -3.74 -1.15 0.01
CA ASP A 67 -5.16 -1.18 -0.30
C ASP A 67 -5.41 -0.41 -1.61
N VAL A 68 -6.57 -0.65 -2.23
CA VAL A 68 -7.02 0.04 -3.43
C VAL A 68 -8.36 0.71 -3.14
N ARG A 69 -8.45 2.00 -3.47
CA ARG A 69 -9.71 2.76 -3.41
C ARG A 69 -10.30 2.90 -4.80
N CYS A 70 -11.56 2.51 -4.96
CA CYS A 70 -12.33 2.71 -6.17
C CYS A 70 -12.64 4.19 -6.39
N GLY A 71 -12.26 4.75 -7.53
CA GLY A 71 -12.55 6.14 -7.91
C GLY A 71 -14.04 6.43 -8.12
N CYS A 72 -14.84 5.42 -8.51
CA CYS A 72 -16.26 5.62 -8.78
C CYS A 72 -17.19 5.51 -7.55
N CYS A 73 -16.86 4.62 -6.58
CA CYS A 73 -17.76 4.35 -5.44
C CYS A 73 -17.08 4.46 -4.07
N GLY A 74 -15.78 4.77 -4.02
CA GLY A 74 -15.05 4.94 -2.76
C GLY A 74 -14.70 3.65 -2.01
N TYR A 75 -15.16 2.48 -2.45
CA TYR A 75 -14.84 1.20 -1.81
C TYR A 75 -13.32 1.02 -1.69
N LEU A 76 -12.86 0.67 -0.48
CA LEU A 76 -11.46 0.51 -0.10
C LEU A 76 -11.26 -0.91 0.45
N ALA A 77 -10.31 -1.66 -0.12
CA ALA A 77 -9.96 -3.00 0.34
C ALA A 77 -8.55 -3.38 -0.14
N PRO A 78 -7.95 -4.47 0.39
CA PRO A 78 -6.69 -5.01 -0.11
C PRO A 78 -6.66 -5.21 -1.64
N GLU A 79 -5.51 -4.97 -2.28
CA GLU A 79 -5.34 -5.05 -3.75
C GLU A 79 -5.83 -6.37 -4.36
N ASP A 80 -5.60 -7.49 -3.66
CA ASP A 80 -6.01 -8.84 -4.08
C ASP A 80 -7.52 -8.99 -4.27
N LYS A 81 -8.34 -8.10 -3.68
CA LYS A 81 -9.79 -8.07 -3.89
C LYS A 81 -10.22 -7.39 -5.19
N PHE A 82 -9.33 -6.65 -5.84
CA PHE A 82 -9.62 -5.92 -7.07
C PHE A 82 -9.09 -6.63 -8.31
N ILE A 83 -8.09 -7.50 -8.17
CA ILE A 83 -7.49 -8.24 -9.28
C ILE A 83 -8.47 -9.31 -9.77
N ILE A 84 -8.68 -9.38 -11.09
CA ILE A 84 -9.50 -10.41 -11.76
C ILE A 84 -8.66 -11.30 -12.69
#